data_AF-A0AAQ2ES90-F1
#
_entry.id   AF-A0AAQ2ES90-F1
#
_cell.length_a   1.000
_cell.length_b   1.000
_cell.length_c   1.000
_cell.angle_alpha   90.00
_cell.angle_beta   90.00
_cell.angle_gamma   90.00
#
_symmetry.space_group_name_H-M   'P 1'
#
loop_
_entity.id
_entity.type
_entity.pdbx_description
1 polymer ?
#
loop_
_entity_poly.entity_id
_entity_poly.type
_entity_poly.pdbx_seq_one_letter_code
_entity_poly.pdbx_strand_id
1 'polypeptide(L)'
;MFDKNTLIEAYENVLITLIKKRINELKFYVNQSTYSHMSLSVEFWHYDVNWNIYSLPESRFEQHKNVASDEFIILSDFEDDCPEVSKLRDIFESWEDIELVEDEDENMDLLFKLSHEALAEALCGNEVKPLLLDIFAENKALKNKPLNELIKVEDPDGRFDINFVEAVA
;
A
#
# COMPACT_ATOMS: atom_id res chain seq x y z
N MET A 1 23.98 2.27 0.93
CA MET A 1 23.61 1.06 0.17
C MET A 1 22.19 0.73 0.57
N PHE A 2 21.27 0.69 -0.38
CA PHE A 2 19.87 0.37 -0.14
C PHE A 2 19.74 -1.00 0.54
N ASP A 3 19.02 -1.06 1.66
CA ASP A 3 18.68 -2.31 2.34
C ASP A 3 17.17 -2.57 2.22
N LYS A 4 16.82 -3.47 1.30
CA LYS A 4 15.43 -3.86 1.02
C LYS A 4 14.74 -4.39 2.27
N ASN A 5 15.44 -5.13 3.13
CA ASN A 5 14.85 -5.72 4.33
C ASN A 5 14.44 -4.64 5.34
N THR A 6 15.29 -3.63 5.53
CA THR A 6 14.96 -2.48 6.38
C THR A 6 13.70 -1.76 5.85
N LEU A 7 13.55 -1.62 4.54
CA LEU A 7 12.36 -1.01 3.94
C LEU A 7 11.11 -1.89 4.10
N ILE A 8 11.23 -3.20 3.93
CA ILE A 8 10.13 -4.16 4.16
C ILE A 8 9.65 -4.05 5.61
N GLU A 9 10.56 -4.09 6.59
CA GLU A 9 10.22 -3.96 8.01
C GLU A 9 9.54 -2.61 8.32
N ALA A 10 10.01 -1.52 7.72
CA ALA A 10 9.38 -0.20 7.87
C ALA A 10 7.94 -0.21 7.32
N TYR A 11 7.74 -0.76 6.13
CA TYR A 11 6.41 -0.92 5.55
C TYR A 11 5.49 -1.82 6.38
N GLU A 12 5.97 -2.95 6.88
CA GLU A 12 5.16 -3.85 7.71
C GLU A 12 4.63 -3.11 8.95
N ASN A 13 5.50 -2.38 9.65
CA ASN A 13 5.12 -1.62 10.84
C ASN A 13 4.07 -0.53 10.52
N VAL A 14 4.26 0.19 9.41
CA VAL A 14 3.33 1.20 8.92
C VAL A 14 1.97 0.58 8.58
N LEU A 15 1.97 -0.49 7.77
CA LEU A 15 0.74 -1.18 7.35
C LEU A 15 -0.04 -1.71 8.55
N ILE A 16 0.62 -2.37 9.50
CA ILE A 16 -0.02 -2.86 10.74
C ILE A 16 -0.67 -1.71 11.50
N THR A 17 0.04 -0.59 11.64
CA THR A 17 -0.44 0.60 12.38
C THR A 17 -1.67 1.19 11.71
N LEU A 18 -1.60 1.42 10.40
CA LEU A 18 -2.69 2.02 9.63
C LEU A 18 -3.91 1.11 9.54
N ILE A 19 -3.72 -0.20 9.31
CA ILE A 19 -4.81 -1.18 9.34
C ILE A 19 -5.52 -1.13 10.68
N LYS A 20 -4.80 -1.08 11.80
CA LYS A 20 -5.41 -0.99 13.14
C LYS A 20 -6.14 0.33 13.35
N LYS A 21 -5.58 1.46 12.91
CA LYS A 21 -6.21 2.79 13.03
C LYS A 21 -7.48 2.95 12.19
N ARG A 22 -7.51 2.34 11.00
CA ARG A 22 -8.62 2.42 10.03
C ARG A 22 -9.45 1.14 9.93
N ILE A 23 -9.36 0.23 10.90
CA ILE A 23 -9.95 -1.11 10.79
C ILE A 23 -11.47 -1.07 10.57
N ASN A 24 -12.17 -0.13 11.21
CA ASN A 24 -13.63 -0.04 11.10
C ASN A 24 -14.05 0.46 9.72
N GLU A 25 -13.35 1.46 9.20
CA GLU A 25 -13.58 2.03 7.89
C GLU A 25 -13.20 1.03 6.78
N LEU A 26 -12.10 0.29 6.96
CA LEU A 26 -11.70 -0.76 6.05
C LEU A 26 -12.75 -1.89 6.00
N LYS A 27 -13.20 -2.36 7.16
CA LYS A 27 -14.30 -3.34 7.26
C LYS A 27 -15.60 -2.82 6.66
N PHE A 28 -15.91 -1.54 6.86
CA PHE A 28 -17.10 -0.91 6.29
C PHE A 28 -17.11 -1.04 4.76
N TYR A 29 -16.00 -0.72 4.08
CA TYR A 29 -15.91 -0.84 2.62
C TYR A 29 -15.80 -2.29 2.14
N VAL A 30 -14.95 -3.10 2.76
CA VAL A 30 -14.69 -4.50 2.38
C VAL A 30 -15.96 -5.36 2.48
N ASN A 31 -16.84 -5.09 3.44
CA ASN A 31 -18.07 -5.86 3.63
C ASN A 31 -19.21 -5.45 2.67
N GLN A 32 -19.05 -4.39 1.87
CA GLN A 32 -20.05 -4.06 0.86
C GLN A 32 -19.96 -5.04 -0.32
N SER A 33 -21.12 -5.41 -0.86
CA SER A 33 -21.20 -6.27 -2.05
C SER A 33 -20.57 -5.65 -3.30
N THR A 34 -20.33 -4.34 -3.27
CA THR A 34 -19.72 -3.57 -4.35
C THR A 34 -18.20 -3.57 -4.29
N TYR A 35 -17.56 -4.14 -3.27
CA TYR A 35 -16.10 -4.20 -3.17
C TYR A 35 -15.48 -4.97 -4.35
N SER A 36 -14.45 -4.39 -4.96
CA SER A 36 -13.64 -5.02 -6.02
C SER A 36 -12.28 -5.44 -5.49
N HIS A 37 -11.46 -4.46 -5.14
CA HIS A 37 -10.09 -4.60 -4.65
C HIS A 37 -9.65 -3.30 -3.97
N MET A 38 -8.45 -3.31 -3.38
CA MET A 38 -7.73 -2.11 -2.98
C MET A 38 -6.42 -2.01 -3.75
N SER A 39 -5.92 -0.80 -3.98
CA SER A 39 -4.58 -0.57 -4.50
C SER A 39 -3.74 0.19 -3.50
N LEU A 40 -2.44 -0.10 -3.49
CA LEU A 40 -1.42 0.68 -2.83
C LEU A 40 -0.36 1.08 -3.86
N SER A 41 0.14 2.31 -3.77
CA SER A 41 1.19 2.82 -4.66
C SER A 41 2.12 3.76 -3.91
N VAL A 42 3.38 3.80 -4.31
CA VAL A 42 4.38 4.71 -3.74
C VAL A 42 4.51 5.94 -4.62
N GLU A 43 4.28 7.12 -4.07
CA GLU A 43 4.42 8.40 -4.74
C GLU A 43 5.68 9.12 -4.29
N PHE A 44 6.76 8.93 -5.06
CA PHE A 44 8.08 9.47 -4.72
C PHE A 44 8.15 10.99 -4.73
N TRP A 45 7.30 11.67 -5.52
CA TRP A 45 7.23 13.14 -5.54
C TRP A 45 6.79 13.74 -4.20
N HIS A 46 6.17 12.93 -3.34
CA HIS A 46 5.59 13.38 -2.07
C HIS A 46 6.10 12.63 -0.84
N TYR A 47 6.95 11.62 -0.97
CA TYR A 47 7.33 10.85 0.22
C TYR A 47 6.30 9.78 0.61
N ASP A 48 5.33 9.51 -0.26
CA ASP A 48 4.00 9.11 0.19
C ASP A 48 3.60 7.71 -0.31
N VAL A 49 2.63 7.12 0.37
CA VAL A 49 1.98 5.87 -0.02
C VAL A 49 0.49 6.14 -0.06
N ASN A 50 -0.08 5.99 -1.24
CA ASN A 50 -1.52 6.11 -1.43
C ASN A 50 -2.18 4.75 -1.37
N TRP A 51 -3.25 4.65 -0.60
CA TRP A 51 -4.10 3.48 -0.51
C TRP A 51 -5.51 3.85 -0.93
N ASN A 52 -6.01 3.21 -1.99
CA ASN A 52 -7.36 3.39 -2.51
C ASN A 52 -8.17 2.11 -2.42
N ILE A 53 -9.49 2.23 -2.30
CA ILE A 53 -10.45 1.12 -2.30
C ILE A 53 -11.40 1.30 -3.48
N TYR A 54 -11.50 0.28 -4.33
CA TYR A 54 -12.28 0.32 -5.56
C TYR A 54 -13.54 -0.52 -5.47
N SER A 55 -14.61 0.01 -6.05
CA SER A 55 -15.84 -0.74 -6.29
C SER A 55 -15.78 -1.52 -7.60
N LEU A 56 -16.66 -2.50 -7.74
CA LEU A 56 -16.86 -3.24 -8.99
C LEU A 56 -17.27 -2.27 -10.11
N PRO A 57 -16.90 -2.57 -11.37
CA PRO A 57 -17.38 -1.81 -12.52
C PRO A 57 -18.91 -1.65 -12.46
N GLU A 58 -19.40 -0.44 -12.72
CA GLU A 58 -20.83 -0.08 -12.70
C GLU A 58 -21.51 -0.08 -11.33
N SER A 59 -20.79 -0.38 -10.26
CA SER A 59 -21.26 -0.26 -8.87
C SER A 59 -20.61 0.92 -8.17
N ARG A 60 -21.20 1.38 -7.06
CA ARG A 60 -20.65 2.43 -6.21
C ARG A 60 -20.81 2.05 -4.75
N PHE A 61 -19.82 2.40 -3.93
CA PHE A 61 -19.93 2.24 -2.49
C PHE A 61 -21.03 3.14 -1.91
N GLU A 62 -21.68 2.66 -0.86
CA GLU A 62 -22.19 3.55 0.17
C GLU A 62 -20.98 4.21 0.84
N GLN A 63 -20.93 5.54 0.82
CA GLN A 63 -19.77 6.26 1.33
C GLN A 63 -19.76 6.28 2.86
N HIS A 64 -18.58 6.07 3.45
CA HIS A 64 -18.40 6.26 4.87
C HIS A 64 -18.49 7.74 5.21
N LYS A 65 -19.02 8.08 6.39
CA LYS A 65 -19.28 9.48 6.78
C LYS A 65 -18.04 10.36 6.93
N ASN A 66 -16.87 9.76 7.15
CA ASN A 66 -15.65 10.46 7.57
C ASN A 66 -14.44 10.17 6.67
N VAL A 67 -14.53 9.14 5.83
CA VAL A 67 -13.38 8.63 5.06
C VAL A 67 -13.92 8.30 3.69
N ALA A 68 -13.20 8.68 2.65
CA ALA A 68 -13.54 8.37 1.27
C ALA A 68 -12.90 7.02 0.87
N SER A 69 -13.44 6.39 -0.18
CA SER A 69 -12.87 5.14 -0.72
C SER A 69 -11.67 5.43 -1.63
N ASP A 70 -11.78 6.51 -2.40
CA ASP A 70 -10.67 7.22 -3.02
C ASP A 70 -9.92 8.00 -1.94
N GLU A 71 -8.59 7.97 -1.98
CA GLU A 71 -7.72 8.56 -0.94
C GLU A 71 -8.05 7.99 0.45
N PHE A 72 -8.26 6.67 0.54
CA PHE A 72 -8.65 6.01 1.80
C PHE A 72 -7.60 6.21 2.89
N ILE A 73 -6.32 6.04 2.53
CA ILE A 73 -5.17 6.48 3.32
C ILE A 73 -4.19 7.19 2.39
N ILE A 74 -3.80 8.39 2.78
CA ILE A 74 -2.60 9.09 2.33
C ILE A 74 -1.64 9.03 3.52
N LEU A 75 -0.42 8.54 3.34
CA LEU A 75 0.51 8.28 4.44
C LEU A 75 0.81 9.55 5.24
N SER A 76 1.02 10.68 4.54
CA SER A 76 1.37 11.96 5.16
C SER A 76 0.32 12.49 6.14
N ASP A 77 -0.96 12.11 6.03
CA ASP A 77 -2.02 12.47 6.98
C ASP A 77 -1.79 11.89 8.40
N PHE A 78 -0.90 10.89 8.52
CA PHE A 78 -0.62 10.17 9.75
C PHE A 78 0.77 10.47 10.33
N GLU A 79 1.54 11.35 9.70
CA GLU A 79 2.94 11.58 10.07
C GLU A 79 3.09 12.15 11.49
N ASP A 80 2.23 13.09 11.88
CA ASP A 80 2.26 13.72 13.21
C ASP A 80 1.89 12.75 14.35
N ASP A 81 1.16 11.68 14.04
CA ASP A 81 0.53 10.80 15.03
C ASP A 81 0.96 9.31 14.94
N CYS A 82 1.84 8.99 14.00
CA CYS A 82 2.42 7.66 13.77
C CYS A 82 3.95 7.75 13.55
N PRO A 83 4.78 7.49 14.58
CA PRO A 83 6.24 7.48 14.44
C PRO A 83 6.76 6.51 13.38
N GLU A 84 6.03 5.43 13.09
CA GLU A 84 6.32 4.47 12.03
C GLU A 84 6.28 5.13 10.64
N VAL A 85 5.34 6.06 10.43
CA VAL A 85 5.19 6.81 9.18
C VAL A 85 6.37 7.77 8.99
N SER A 86 6.72 8.53 10.04
CA SER A 86 7.87 9.44 9.98
C SER A 86 9.16 8.69 9.65
N LYS A 87 9.39 7.50 10.24
CA LYS A 87 10.56 6.67 9.92
C LYS A 87 10.60 6.20 8.47
N LEU A 88 9.45 5.85 7.89
CA LEU A 88 9.37 5.46 6.49
C LEU A 88 9.70 6.65 5.58
N ARG A 89 9.21 7.84 5.94
CA ARG A 89 9.55 9.09 5.25
C ARG A 89 11.05 9.41 5.34
N ASP A 90 11.65 9.28 6.53
CA ASP A 90 13.11 9.47 6.72
C ASP A 90 13.92 8.56 5.77
N ILE A 91 13.45 7.33 5.52
CA ILE A 91 14.09 6.42 4.56
C ILE A 91 14.01 6.98 3.15
N PHE A 92 12.83 7.43 2.70
CA PHE A 92 12.67 8.00 1.36
C PHE A 92 13.44 9.31 1.17
N GLU A 93 13.42 10.21 2.15
CA GLU A 93 14.20 11.45 2.13
C GLU A 93 15.70 11.17 2.04
N SER A 94 16.19 10.12 2.72
CA SER A 94 17.60 9.72 2.62
C SER A 94 18.04 9.26 1.22
N TRP A 95 17.09 9.00 0.31
CA TRP A 95 17.41 8.62 -1.06
C TRP A 95 17.79 9.82 -1.92
N GLU A 96 17.37 11.04 -1.55
CA GLU A 96 17.82 12.26 -2.21
C GLU A 96 19.30 12.55 -1.97
N ASP A 97 19.80 12.14 -0.79
CA ASP A 97 21.21 12.28 -0.41
C ASP A 97 22.11 11.24 -1.09
N ILE A 98 21.55 10.25 -1.78
CA ILE A 98 22.32 9.31 -2.57
C ILE A 98 22.70 10.04 -3.86
N GLU A 99 23.98 10.40 -4.01
CA GLU A 99 24.52 10.86 -5.29
C GLU A 99 24.34 9.75 -6.35
N LEU A 100 23.19 9.74 -7.02
CA LEU A 100 22.86 8.82 -8.10
C LEU A 100 23.81 9.14 -9.28
N VAL A 101 24.63 8.16 -9.66
CA VAL A 101 25.73 8.33 -10.62
C VAL A 101 25.18 8.37 -12.06
N GLU A 102 25.69 9.31 -12.88
CA GLU A 102 25.63 9.49 -14.36
C GLU A 102 24.29 9.30 -15.12
N ASP A 103 23.28 8.59 -14.59
CA ASP A 103 21.97 8.36 -15.18
C ASP A 103 20.86 8.41 -14.10
N GLU A 104 20.38 9.62 -13.80
CA GLU A 104 19.39 9.89 -12.73
C GLU A 104 18.06 9.16 -12.97
N ASP A 105 17.62 9.04 -14.23
CA ASP A 105 16.33 8.44 -14.59
C ASP A 105 16.33 6.92 -14.32
N GLU A 106 17.38 6.19 -14.75
CA GLU A 106 17.50 4.74 -14.51
C GLU A 106 17.59 4.42 -13.00
N ASN A 107 18.27 5.27 -12.25
CA ASN A 107 18.41 5.10 -10.80
C ASN A 107 17.08 5.35 -10.08
N MET A 108 16.31 6.36 -10.50
CA MET A 108 14.98 6.61 -9.95
C MET A 108 14.04 5.45 -10.24
N ASP A 109 13.99 4.95 -11.49
CA ASP A 109 13.14 3.80 -11.83
C ASP A 109 13.50 2.54 -11.03
N LEU A 110 14.79 2.33 -10.75
CA LEU A 110 15.23 1.27 -9.85
C LEU A 110 14.69 1.45 -8.42
N LEU A 111 14.80 2.66 -7.85
CA LEU A 111 14.26 2.96 -6.51
C LEU A 111 12.74 2.79 -6.48
N PHE A 112 12.03 3.27 -7.50
CA PHE A 112 10.59 3.08 -7.69
C PHE A 112 10.21 1.61 -7.63
N LYS A 113 10.89 0.79 -8.45
CA LYS A 113 10.64 -0.65 -8.49
C LYS A 113 10.91 -1.31 -7.15
N LEU A 114 12.07 -1.03 -6.54
CA LEU A 114 12.47 -1.64 -5.27
C LEU A 114 11.51 -1.27 -4.13
N SER A 115 10.99 -0.04 -4.13
CA SER A 115 10.03 0.42 -3.14
C SER A 115 8.68 -0.28 -3.27
N HIS A 116 8.16 -0.42 -4.50
CA HIS A 116 6.92 -1.18 -4.74
C HIS A 116 7.09 -2.68 -4.46
N GLU A 117 8.23 -3.28 -4.80
CA GLU A 117 8.54 -4.66 -4.42
C GLU A 117 8.58 -4.84 -2.90
N ALA A 118 9.24 -3.93 -2.18
CA ALA A 118 9.31 -3.99 -0.71
C ALA A 118 7.92 -3.82 -0.06
N LEU A 119 7.08 -2.93 -0.59
CA LEU A 119 5.70 -2.76 -0.14
C LEU A 119 4.87 -4.03 -0.38
N ALA A 120 5.02 -4.66 -1.55
CA ALA A 120 4.34 -5.92 -1.87
C ALA A 120 4.81 -7.07 -0.96
N GLU A 121 6.12 -7.17 -0.69
CA GLU A 121 6.68 -8.16 0.24
C GLU A 121 6.15 -7.95 1.67
N ALA A 122 6.08 -6.70 2.14
CA ALA A 122 5.51 -6.36 3.44
C ALA A 122 4.03 -6.75 3.55
N LEU A 123 3.22 -6.48 2.51
CA LEU A 123 1.82 -6.92 2.44
C LEU A 123 1.67 -8.44 2.50
N CYS A 124 2.61 -9.17 1.89
CA CYS A 124 2.66 -10.63 1.90
C CYS A 124 3.32 -11.22 3.16
N GLY A 125 3.82 -10.38 4.06
CA GLY A 125 4.50 -10.74 5.29
C GLY A 125 3.62 -11.50 6.29
N ASN A 126 4.27 -12.15 7.27
CA ASN A 126 3.61 -13.07 8.21
C ASN A 126 2.67 -12.36 9.21
N GLU A 127 2.75 -11.04 9.34
CA GLU A 127 1.89 -10.26 10.24
C GLU A 127 0.80 -9.52 9.48
N VAL A 128 1.15 -8.84 8.38
CA VAL A 128 0.20 -8.01 7.61
C VAL A 128 -0.83 -8.87 6.87
N LYS A 129 -0.37 -9.94 6.19
CA LYS A 129 -1.24 -10.79 5.38
C LYS A 129 -2.37 -11.42 6.20
N PRO A 130 -2.13 -12.05 7.37
CA PRO A 130 -3.23 -12.58 8.19
C PRO A 130 -4.24 -11.51 8.62
N LEU A 131 -3.79 -10.31 9.00
CA LEU A 131 -4.70 -9.22 9.39
C LEU A 131 -5.67 -8.84 8.27
N LEU A 132 -5.16 -8.74 7.04
CA LEU A 132 -5.98 -8.43 5.88
C LEU A 132 -6.93 -9.58 5.52
N LEU A 133 -6.43 -10.82 5.53
CA LEU A 133 -7.26 -12.01 5.27
C LEU A 133 -8.39 -12.16 6.28
N ASP A 134 -8.15 -11.85 7.56
CA ASP A 134 -9.19 -11.86 8.59
C ASP A 134 -10.31 -10.84 8.29
N ILE A 135 -9.95 -9.65 7.81
CA ILE A 135 -10.91 -8.62 7.37
C ILE A 135 -11.70 -9.11 6.15
N PHE A 136 -11.02 -9.65 5.14
CA PHE A 136 -11.69 -10.16 3.94
C PHE A 136 -12.60 -11.37 4.22
N ALA A 137 -12.26 -12.20 5.20
CA ALA A 137 -13.03 -13.38 5.56
C ALA A 137 -14.43 -13.04 6.13
N GLU A 138 -14.65 -11.80 6.59
CA GLU A 138 -15.97 -11.30 6.99
C GLU A 138 -16.93 -11.21 5.79
N ASN A 139 -16.41 -10.94 4.60
CA ASN A 139 -17.16 -10.96 3.36
C ASN A 139 -17.07 -12.35 2.70
N LYS A 140 -18.19 -13.08 2.66
CA LYS A 140 -18.27 -14.43 2.08
C LYS A 140 -17.81 -14.51 0.62
N ALA A 141 -17.95 -13.43 -0.14
CA ALA A 141 -17.52 -13.38 -1.55
C ALA A 141 -16.00 -13.28 -1.71
N LEU A 142 -15.28 -12.85 -0.67
CA LEU A 142 -13.83 -12.58 -0.71
C LEU A 142 -13.02 -13.65 0.02
N LYS A 143 -13.61 -14.36 0.98
CA LYS A 143 -12.94 -15.32 1.88
C LYS A 143 -11.96 -16.31 1.22
N ASN A 144 -12.24 -16.76 -0.01
CA ASN A 144 -11.41 -17.74 -0.71
C ASN A 144 -10.65 -17.14 -1.91
N LYS A 145 -10.71 -15.83 -2.11
CA LYS A 145 -9.97 -15.17 -3.18
C LYS A 145 -8.49 -15.05 -2.80
N PRO A 146 -7.57 -15.20 -3.77
CA PRO A 146 -6.16 -14.99 -3.50
C PRO A 146 -5.87 -13.50 -3.25
N LEU A 147 -4.82 -13.21 -2.48
CA LEU A 147 -4.53 -11.84 -2.02
C LEU A 147 -4.30 -10.87 -3.19
N ASN A 148 -3.63 -11.31 -4.26
CA ASN A 148 -3.35 -10.51 -5.44
C ASN A 148 -4.61 -10.12 -6.26
N GLU A 149 -5.75 -10.80 -6.06
CA GLU A 149 -7.04 -10.37 -6.61
C GLU A 149 -7.73 -9.32 -5.73
N LEU A 150 -7.39 -9.27 -4.44
CA LEU A 150 -8.02 -8.41 -3.45
C LEU A 150 -7.23 -7.13 -3.19
N ILE A 151 -5.92 -7.21 -3.34
CA ILE A 151 -4.95 -6.14 -3.09
C ILE A 151 -4.00 -6.10 -4.27
N LYS A 152 -3.74 -4.89 -4.73
CA LYS A 152 -2.75 -4.64 -5.76
C LYS A 152 -1.73 -3.64 -5.27
N VAL A 153 -0.48 -3.86 -5.67
CA VAL A 153 0.55 -2.83 -5.59
C VAL A 153 0.89 -2.50 -7.04
N GLU A 154 0.58 -1.29 -7.46
CA GLU A 154 0.67 -0.86 -8.87
C GLU A 154 1.38 0.49 -8.93
N ASP A 155 2.03 0.76 -10.08
CA ASP A 155 2.60 2.08 -10.37
C ASP A 155 1.56 2.91 -11.16
N PRO A 156 0.98 3.97 -10.57
CA PRO A 156 -0.05 4.78 -11.23
C PRO A 156 0.48 5.58 -12.42
N ASP A 157 1.79 5.85 -12.49
CA ASP A 157 2.42 6.54 -13.61
C ASP A 157 2.59 5.61 -14.83
N GLY A 158 2.40 4.30 -14.66
CA GLY A 158 2.45 3.31 -15.73
C GLY A 158 3.85 3.01 -16.26
N ARG A 159 4.92 3.31 -15.49
CA ARG A 159 6.29 2.88 -15.82
C ARG A 159 6.42 1.37 -15.69
N PHE A 160 5.70 0.79 -14.71
CA PHE A 160 5.59 -0.65 -14.52
C PHE A 160 4.13 -1.13 -14.62
N ASP A 161 3.79 -1.80 -15.72
CA ASP A 161 2.46 -2.40 -15.94
C ASP A 161 2.35 -3.80 -15.30
N ILE A 162 2.53 -3.88 -13.97
CA ILE A 162 2.43 -5.12 -13.19
C ILE A 162 1.75 -4.87 -11.83
N ASN A 163 1.08 -5.91 -11.31
CA ASN A 163 0.74 -5.98 -9.89
C ASN A 163 1.92 -6.61 -9.12
N PHE A 164 2.65 -5.81 -8.36
CA PHE A 164 3.83 -6.29 -7.62
C PHE A 164 3.49 -7.39 -6.60
N VAL A 165 2.25 -7.46 -6.11
CA VAL A 165 1.79 -8.56 -5.22
C VAL A 165 1.88 -9.91 -5.95
N GLU A 166 1.61 -9.97 -7.26
CA GLU A 166 1.72 -11.20 -8.04
C GLU A 166 3.17 -11.65 -8.24
N ALA A 167 4.10 -10.70 -8.26
CA ALA A 167 5.52 -10.99 -8.46
C ALA A 167 6.18 -11.61 -7.22
N VAL A 168 5.59 -11.42 -6.03
CA VAL A 168 6.16 -11.83 -4.74
C VAL A 168 5.35 -12.92 -4.01
N ALA A 169 4.14 -13.23 -4.48
CA ALA A 169 3.22 -14.19 -3.85
C ALA A 169 3.48 -15.67 -4.17
#